data_AF-A0A354TA79-F1
#
_entry.id   AF-A0A354TA79-F1
#
_cell.length_a   1.000
_cell.length_b   1.000
_cell.length_c   1.000
_cell.angle_alpha   90.00
_cell.angle_beta   90.00
_cell.angle_gamma   90.00
#
_symmetry.space_group_name_H-M   'P 1'
#
loop_
_entity.id
_entity.type
_entity.pdbx_description
1 polymer ?
#
loop_
_entity_poly.entity_id
_entity_poly.type
_entity_poly.pdbx_seq_one_letter_code
_entity_poly.pdbx_strand_id
1 'polypeptide(L)'
;MTDEKLMDAARALVKAMNRFVDENLPSELAEIVKTHSKGAAIAGVAGGWIPGVGGSAAILTAAGFVWTMYGRINSAIQLPFSENVLKSVASGVATNIAAYAAGSVALSTAFSIFPGLGNVAASVIAGGTSYALTLASGYVYLKVLTRLFQSGKDPTSISAEELNRTAKKVVEQEDMKAVMREAKQAYKKAKASGEIK
;
A
#
# COMPACT_ATOMS: atom_id res chain seq x y z
N MET A 1 -6.24 -2.12 8.11
CA MET A 1 -6.22 -3.57 7.97
C MET A 1 -6.19 -4.08 9.39
N THR A 2 -6.86 -5.19 9.71
CA THR A 2 -6.43 -5.90 10.92
C THR A 2 -5.00 -6.41 10.68
N ASP A 3 -4.17 -6.40 11.72
CA ASP A 3 -2.82 -6.95 11.63
C ASP A 3 -2.86 -8.42 11.22
N GLU A 4 -3.88 -9.15 11.68
CA GLU A 4 -4.21 -10.52 11.28
C GLU A 4 -4.38 -10.67 9.77
N LYS A 5 -5.19 -9.84 9.11
CA LYS A 5 -5.43 -9.95 7.66
C LYS A 5 -4.19 -9.73 6.81
N LEU A 6 -3.31 -8.81 7.22
CA LEU A 6 -2.02 -8.61 6.56
C LEU A 6 -1.07 -9.80 6.81
N MET A 7 -1.01 -10.27 8.06
CA MET A 7 -0.21 -11.44 8.44
C MET A 7 -0.66 -12.70 7.71
N ASP A 8 -1.96 -12.89 7.51
CA ASP A 8 -2.50 -14.04 6.78
C ASP A 8 -2.16 -13.99 5.30
N ALA A 9 -2.15 -12.80 4.69
CA ALA A 9 -1.65 -12.63 3.32
C ALA A 9 -0.16 -12.98 3.22
N ALA A 10 0.66 -12.54 4.18
CA ALA A 10 2.09 -12.86 4.23
C ALA A 10 2.33 -14.37 4.45
N ARG A 11 1.60 -15.01 5.38
CA ARG A 11 1.65 -16.46 5.61
C ARG A 11 1.22 -17.25 4.38
N ALA A 12 0.16 -16.81 3.70
CA ALA A 12 -0.30 -17.43 2.48
C ALA A 12 0.75 -17.37 1.37
N LEU A 13 1.49 -16.26 1.26
CA LEU A 13 2.62 -16.13 0.33
C LEU A 13 3.74 -17.11 0.69
N VAL A 14 4.21 -17.12 1.94
CA VAL A 14 5.29 -18.03 2.37
C VAL A 14 4.92 -19.50 2.18
N LYS A 15 3.66 -19.85 2.47
CA LYS A 15 3.08 -21.16 2.17
C LYS A 15 3.09 -21.48 0.67
N ALA A 16 2.69 -20.53 -0.18
CA ALA A 16 2.71 -20.71 -1.64
C ALA A 16 4.13 -20.88 -2.20
N MET A 17 5.13 -20.27 -1.57
CA MET A 17 6.55 -20.46 -1.92
C MET A 17 7.13 -21.80 -1.46
N ASN A 18 6.35 -22.64 -0.75
CA ASN A 18 6.82 -23.85 -0.07
C ASN A 18 7.98 -23.58 0.92
N ARG A 19 8.11 -22.36 1.44
CA ARG A 19 9.14 -21.97 2.43
C ARG A 19 8.65 -22.18 3.87
N PHE A 20 8.07 -23.34 4.16
CA PHE A 20 7.41 -23.62 5.45
C PHE A 20 8.32 -23.52 6.67
N VAL A 21 9.65 -23.52 6.51
CA VAL A 21 10.62 -23.50 7.60
C VAL A 21 11.06 -22.09 8.04
N ASP A 22 10.67 -21.04 7.30
CA ASP A 22 11.00 -19.66 7.65
C ASP A 22 9.84 -19.01 8.43
N GLU A 23 9.84 -19.22 9.74
CA GLU A 23 8.80 -18.72 10.65
C GLU A 23 8.78 -17.19 10.76
N ASN A 24 9.89 -16.52 10.42
CA ASN A 24 10.05 -15.09 10.54
C ASN A 24 9.62 -14.34 9.27
N LEU A 25 9.76 -14.96 8.09
CA LEU A 25 9.46 -14.32 6.82
C LEU A 25 8.04 -13.74 6.71
N PRO A 26 6.96 -14.37 7.19
CA PRO A 26 5.64 -13.73 7.19
C PRO A 26 5.61 -12.43 7.99
N SER A 27 6.28 -12.40 9.14
CA SER A 27 6.37 -11.23 10.01
C SER A 27 7.21 -10.13 9.37
N GLU A 28 8.35 -10.49 8.77
CA GLU A 28 9.21 -9.56 8.03
C GLU A 28 8.45 -8.89 6.88
N LEU A 29 7.70 -9.67 6.08
CA LEU A 29 6.90 -9.14 4.99
C LEU A 29 5.82 -8.16 5.46
N ALA A 30 5.09 -8.51 6.53
CA ALA A 30 4.11 -7.61 7.10
C ALA A 30 4.75 -6.33 7.68
N GLU A 31 5.93 -6.45 8.30
CA GLU A 31 6.68 -5.32 8.84
C GLU A 31 7.19 -4.39 7.74
N ILE A 32 7.68 -4.93 6.62
CA ILE A 32 8.05 -4.14 5.43
C ILE A 32 6.86 -3.29 5.00
N VAL A 33 5.68 -3.89 4.87
CA VAL A 33 4.46 -3.18 4.46
C VAL A 33 4.08 -2.09 5.47
N LYS A 34 4.06 -2.41 6.77
CA LYS A 34 3.71 -1.45 7.83
C LYS A 34 4.70 -0.28 7.86
N THR A 35 5.98 -0.54 7.74
CA THR A 35 7.05 0.48 7.79
C THR A 35 6.92 1.47 6.63
N HIS A 36 6.73 0.98 5.39
CA HIS A 36 6.53 1.87 4.24
C HIS A 36 5.23 2.66 4.35
N SER A 37 4.17 2.07 4.91
CA SER A 37 2.91 2.78 5.15
C SER A 37 3.06 3.92 6.15
N LYS A 38 3.81 3.71 7.24
CA LYS A 38 4.15 4.76 8.22
C LYS A 38 5.00 5.86 7.56
N GLY A 39 6.01 5.49 6.78
CA GLY A 39 6.83 6.44 6.03
C GLY A 39 6.01 7.29 5.06
N ALA A 40 5.10 6.66 4.31
CA ALA A 40 4.17 7.34 3.40
C ALA A 40 3.24 8.29 4.15
N ALA A 41 2.80 7.93 5.36
CA ALA A 41 1.98 8.80 6.19
C ALA A 41 2.72 10.07 6.59
N ILE A 42 3.93 9.91 7.12
CA ILE A 42 4.79 11.02 7.56
C ILE A 42 5.10 11.95 6.38
N ALA A 43 5.47 11.37 5.24
CA ALA A 43 5.71 12.14 4.01
C ALA A 43 4.43 12.84 3.51
N GLY A 44 3.29 12.17 3.57
CA GLY A 44 1.99 12.73 3.19
C GLY A 44 1.55 13.88 4.10
N VAL A 45 1.81 13.81 5.40
CA VAL A 45 1.61 14.93 6.34
C VAL A 45 2.51 16.10 5.94
N ALA A 46 3.80 15.85 5.67
CA ALA A 46 4.73 16.90 5.27
C ALA A 46 4.39 17.53 3.91
N GLY A 47 3.82 16.78 2.97
CA GLY A 47 3.45 17.24 1.63
C GLY A 47 2.03 17.81 1.50
N GLY A 48 1.15 17.59 2.47
CA GLY A 48 -0.28 17.93 2.40
C GLY A 48 -0.63 19.41 2.61
N TRP A 49 0.36 20.28 2.81
CA TRP A 49 0.18 21.72 3.10
C TRP A 49 -0.20 22.56 1.88
N ILE A 50 -0.19 22.00 0.66
CA ILE A 50 -0.45 22.74 -0.57
C ILE A 50 -1.97 22.72 -0.90
N PRO A 51 -2.68 23.86 -0.83
CA PRO A 51 -4.11 23.93 -1.14
C PRO A 51 -4.41 23.49 -2.58
N GLY A 52 -5.54 22.83 -2.80
CA GLY A 52 -6.01 22.41 -4.13
C GLY A 52 -5.30 21.18 -4.74
N VAL A 53 -4.13 20.76 -4.24
CA VAL A 53 -3.38 19.60 -4.75
C VAL A 53 -3.10 18.52 -3.70
N GLY A 54 -3.55 18.68 -2.46
CA GLY A 54 -3.28 17.73 -1.37
C GLY A 54 -3.67 16.28 -1.68
N GLY A 55 -4.74 16.07 -2.45
CA GLY A 55 -5.15 14.75 -2.92
C GLY A 55 -4.19 14.09 -3.91
N SER A 56 -3.73 14.84 -4.91
CA SER A 56 -2.77 14.33 -5.90
C SER A 56 -1.38 14.14 -5.29
N ALA A 57 -0.96 15.03 -4.39
CA ALA A 57 0.28 14.89 -3.62
C ALA A 57 0.31 13.61 -2.78
N ALA A 58 -0.82 13.26 -2.12
CA ALA A 58 -0.93 12.04 -1.32
C ALA A 58 -0.80 10.77 -2.17
N ILE A 59 -1.39 10.76 -3.38
CA ILE A 59 -1.32 9.63 -4.33
C ILE A 59 0.10 9.47 -4.87
N LEU A 60 0.76 10.56 -5.28
CA LEU A 60 2.14 10.53 -5.78
C LEU A 60 3.12 10.07 -4.71
N THR A 61 2.96 10.57 -3.48
CA THR A 61 3.76 10.13 -2.33
C THR A 61 3.58 8.63 -2.11
N ALA A 62 2.33 8.15 -2.10
CA ALA A 62 2.05 6.72 -1.93
C ALA A 62 2.72 5.88 -3.02
N ALA A 63 2.70 6.29 -4.29
CA ALA A 63 3.29 5.53 -5.39
C ALA A 63 4.80 5.26 -5.21
N GLY A 64 5.56 6.25 -4.74
CA GLY A 64 6.99 6.07 -4.45
C GLY A 64 7.26 5.09 -3.31
N PHE A 65 6.46 5.15 -2.24
CA PHE A 65 6.53 4.19 -1.14
C PHE A 65 6.04 2.79 -1.55
N VAL A 66 5.07 2.68 -2.45
CA VAL A 66 4.55 1.40 -2.94
C VAL A 66 5.60 0.68 -3.77
N TRP A 67 6.25 1.38 -4.69
CA TRP A 67 7.37 0.85 -5.45
C TRP A 67 8.49 0.31 -4.55
N THR A 68 8.95 1.11 -3.59
CA THR A 68 10.11 0.76 -2.75
C THR A 68 9.78 -0.41 -1.83
N MET A 69 8.54 -0.44 -1.35
CA MET A 69 7.98 -1.56 -0.60
C MET A 69 7.99 -2.85 -1.42
N TYR A 70 7.56 -2.82 -2.69
CA TYR A 70 7.60 -4.01 -3.55
C TYR A 70 9.03 -4.49 -3.77
N GLY A 71 9.97 -3.57 -3.96
CA GLY A 71 11.40 -3.90 -4.06
C GLY A 71 11.90 -4.64 -2.81
N ARG A 72 11.58 -4.12 -1.62
CA ARG A 72 11.97 -4.75 -0.33
C ARG A 72 11.31 -6.11 -0.11
N ILE A 73 10.02 -6.24 -0.42
CA ILE A 73 9.32 -7.53 -0.38
C ILE A 73 10.04 -8.54 -1.29
N ASN A 74 10.32 -8.14 -2.52
CA ASN A 74 11.01 -8.97 -3.50
C ASN A 74 12.42 -9.37 -3.07
N SER A 75 13.18 -8.45 -2.47
CA SER A 75 14.49 -8.78 -1.88
C SER A 75 14.36 -9.83 -0.78
N ALA A 76 13.40 -9.70 0.13
CA ALA A 76 13.18 -10.66 1.22
C ALA A 76 12.85 -12.08 0.69
N ILE A 77 12.07 -12.17 -0.39
CA ILE A 77 11.71 -13.45 -1.02
C ILE A 77 12.65 -13.88 -2.15
N GLN A 78 13.71 -13.12 -2.42
CA GLN A 78 14.69 -13.35 -3.49
C GLN A 78 14.07 -13.44 -4.90
N LEU A 79 13.11 -12.58 -5.20
CA LEU A 79 12.43 -12.49 -6.49
C LEU A 79 12.98 -11.33 -7.34
N PRO A 80 13.75 -11.58 -8.42
CA PRO A 80 14.52 -10.56 -9.12
C PRO A 80 13.71 -9.78 -10.17
N PHE A 81 12.55 -9.23 -9.81
CA PHE A 81 11.87 -8.31 -10.73
C PHE A 81 12.69 -7.06 -10.96
N SER A 82 12.82 -6.67 -12.23
CA SER A 82 13.48 -5.43 -12.61
C SER A 82 12.74 -4.25 -12.00
N GLU A 83 13.47 -3.17 -11.72
CA GLU A 83 12.85 -2.01 -11.10
C GLU A 83 11.70 -1.50 -11.99
N ASN A 84 11.89 -1.32 -13.30
CA ASN A 84 10.82 -0.91 -14.23
C ASN A 84 9.51 -1.71 -14.12
N VAL A 85 9.58 -3.04 -13.94
CA VAL A 85 8.40 -3.89 -13.70
C VAL A 85 7.69 -3.47 -12.42
N LEU A 86 8.42 -3.25 -11.33
CA LEU A 86 7.86 -2.78 -10.07
C LEU A 86 7.21 -1.39 -10.20
N LYS A 87 7.70 -0.46 -11.04
CA LYS A 87 7.14 0.91 -11.21
C LYS A 87 5.79 0.79 -11.87
N SER A 88 5.76 -0.01 -12.93
CA SER A 88 4.55 -0.29 -13.67
C SER A 88 3.48 -0.89 -12.77
N VAL A 89 3.81 -1.95 -12.02
CA VAL A 89 2.85 -2.62 -11.13
C VAL A 89 2.45 -1.73 -9.95
N ALA A 90 3.40 -1.02 -9.32
CA ALA A 90 3.13 -0.08 -8.24
C ALA A 90 2.16 1.01 -8.69
N SER A 91 2.42 1.63 -9.86
CA SER A 91 1.55 2.66 -10.43
C SER A 91 0.16 2.12 -10.76
N GLY A 92 0.08 0.96 -11.41
CA GLY A 92 -1.19 0.32 -11.75
C GLY A 92 -2.03 -0.04 -10.53
N VAL A 93 -1.41 -0.64 -9.51
CA VAL A 93 -2.08 -0.96 -8.24
C VAL A 93 -2.52 0.31 -7.53
N ALA A 94 -1.60 1.27 -7.32
CA ALA A 94 -1.90 2.50 -6.59
C ALA A 94 -3.04 3.28 -7.27
N THR A 95 -3.04 3.37 -8.59
CA THR A 95 -4.10 4.05 -9.37
C THR A 95 -5.44 3.35 -9.22
N ASN A 96 -5.47 2.01 -9.34
CA ASN A 96 -6.71 1.24 -9.19
C ASN A 96 -7.27 1.34 -7.76
N ILE A 97 -6.41 1.33 -6.74
CA ILE A 97 -6.82 1.48 -5.34
C ILE A 97 -7.22 2.94 -5.03
N ALA A 98 -6.59 3.93 -5.66
CA ALA A 98 -6.88 5.35 -5.44
C ALA A 98 -8.32 5.74 -5.74
N ALA A 99 -8.98 5.05 -6.68
CA ALA A 99 -10.43 5.22 -6.93
C ALA A 99 -11.27 5.00 -5.65
N TYR A 100 -10.86 4.07 -4.79
CA TYR A 100 -11.51 3.78 -3.50
C TYR A 100 -11.15 4.80 -2.40
N ALA A 101 -10.16 5.65 -2.64
CA ALA A 101 -9.76 6.75 -1.75
C ALA A 101 -10.37 8.11 -2.12
N ALA A 102 -11.06 8.21 -3.28
CA ALA A 102 -11.57 9.46 -3.84
C ALA A 102 -12.47 10.27 -2.89
N GLY A 103 -13.30 9.60 -2.09
CA GLY A 103 -14.17 10.28 -1.11
C GLY A 103 -13.41 11.04 -0.01
N SER A 104 -12.24 10.52 0.40
CA SER A 104 -11.36 11.19 1.39
C SER A 104 -10.63 12.39 0.79
N VAL A 105 -10.27 12.30 -0.49
CA VAL A 105 -9.62 13.39 -1.23
C VAL A 105 -10.57 14.57 -1.42
N ALA A 106 -11.85 14.32 -1.72
CA ALA A 106 -12.85 15.38 -1.86
C ALA A 106 -13.04 16.19 -0.56
N LEU A 107 -13.00 15.54 0.61
CA LEU A 107 -13.03 16.24 1.91
C LEU A 107 -11.78 17.13 2.12
N SER A 108 -10.59 16.66 1.72
CA SER A 108 -9.34 17.43 1.90
C SER A 108 -9.37 18.78 1.17
N THR A 109 -9.93 18.80 -0.04
CA THR A 109 -10.09 20.02 -0.83
C THR A 109 -11.04 21.01 -0.16
N ALA A 110 -12.16 20.53 0.40
CA ALA A 110 -13.12 21.39 1.09
C ALA A 110 -12.55 22.03 2.37
N PHE A 111 -11.74 21.30 3.15
CA PHE A 111 -11.11 21.85 4.36
C PHE A 111 -9.93 22.79 4.08
N SER A 112 -9.27 22.67 2.92
CA SER A 112 -8.15 23.55 2.54
C SER A 112 -8.55 25.00 2.23
N ILE A 113 -9.85 25.30 2.17
CA ILE A 113 -10.39 26.63 1.84
C ILE A 113 -10.29 27.62 3.02
N PHE A 114 -10.09 27.15 4.26
CA PHE A 114 -9.91 28.01 5.43
C PHE A 114 -8.42 28.18 5.80
N PRO A 115 -7.83 29.38 5.64
CA PRO A 115 -6.43 29.64 5.99
C PRO A 115 -6.17 29.43 7.49
N GLY A 116 -5.06 28.76 7.87
CA GLY A 116 -4.62 28.57 9.26
C GLY A 116 -5.01 27.22 9.88
N LEU A 117 -6.30 26.90 10.00
CA LEU A 117 -6.78 25.61 10.56
C LEU A 117 -6.97 24.52 9.49
N GLY A 118 -7.25 24.91 8.23
CA GLY A 118 -7.46 23.98 7.12
C GLY A 118 -6.24 23.13 6.77
N ASN A 119 -5.04 23.66 6.96
CA ASN A 119 -3.78 23.01 6.58
C ASN A 119 -3.43 21.80 7.46
N VAL A 120 -3.75 21.83 8.75
CA VAL A 120 -3.50 20.70 9.66
C VAL A 120 -4.45 19.54 9.36
N ALA A 121 -5.73 19.83 9.17
CA ALA A 121 -6.72 18.82 8.79
C ALA A 121 -6.40 18.20 7.42
N ALA A 122 -6.05 19.02 6.43
CA ALA A 122 -5.64 18.56 5.10
C ALA A 122 -4.39 17.66 5.16
N SER A 123 -3.38 18.03 5.94
CA SER A 123 -2.15 17.24 6.11
C SER A 123 -2.42 15.88 6.77
N VAL A 124 -3.29 15.83 7.78
CA VAL A 124 -3.69 14.57 8.43
C VAL A 124 -4.48 13.67 7.48
N ILE A 125 -5.33 14.24 6.62
CA ILE A 125 -6.05 13.50 5.59
C ILE A 125 -5.09 12.97 4.52
N ALA A 126 -4.12 13.78 4.09
CA ALA A 126 -3.10 13.38 3.12
C ALA A 126 -2.26 12.22 3.68
N GLY A 127 -1.71 12.36 4.89
CA GLY A 127 -0.96 11.30 5.57
C GLY A 127 -1.77 10.03 5.77
N GLY A 128 -3.03 10.15 6.20
CA GLY A 128 -3.92 9.00 6.35
C GLY A 128 -4.26 8.32 5.03
N THR A 129 -4.37 9.09 3.95
CA THR A 129 -4.62 8.57 2.60
C THR A 129 -3.38 7.87 2.07
N SER A 130 -2.20 8.47 2.19
CA SER A 130 -0.93 7.85 1.79
C SER A 130 -0.66 6.56 2.57
N TYR A 131 -0.86 6.57 3.89
CA TYR A 131 -0.79 5.35 4.72
C TYR A 131 -1.71 4.26 4.20
N ALA A 132 -2.99 4.60 3.97
CA ALA A 132 -3.99 3.62 3.58
C ALA A 132 -3.72 3.04 2.19
N LEU A 133 -3.33 3.89 1.23
CA LEU A 133 -2.96 3.47 -0.12
C LEU A 133 -1.76 2.54 -0.10
N THR A 134 -0.69 2.90 0.62
CA THR A 134 0.52 2.07 0.70
C THR A 134 0.23 0.74 1.39
N LEU A 135 -0.51 0.73 2.51
CA LEU A 135 -0.87 -0.49 3.23
C LEU A 135 -1.74 -1.43 2.39
N ALA A 136 -2.75 -0.89 1.72
CA ALA A 136 -3.63 -1.66 0.84
C ALA A 136 -2.88 -2.22 -0.38
N SER A 137 -1.96 -1.44 -0.95
CA SER A 137 -1.13 -1.88 -2.07
C SER A 137 -0.21 -3.04 -1.66
N GLY A 138 0.37 -3.00 -0.46
CA GLY A 138 1.20 -4.08 0.06
C GLY A 138 0.40 -5.38 0.25
N TYR A 139 -0.79 -5.28 0.83
CA TYR A 139 -1.70 -6.43 0.95
C TYR A 139 -2.06 -7.03 -0.42
N VAL A 140 -2.43 -6.19 -1.39
CA VAL A 140 -2.73 -6.64 -2.76
C VAL A 140 -1.51 -7.34 -3.37
N TYR A 141 -0.32 -6.76 -3.24
CA TYR A 141 0.90 -7.31 -3.81
C TYR A 141 1.28 -8.66 -3.21
N LEU A 142 1.15 -8.84 -1.90
CA LEU A 142 1.33 -10.14 -1.26
C LEU A 142 0.41 -11.19 -1.89
N LYS A 143 -0.88 -10.88 -2.12
CA LYS A 143 -1.82 -11.80 -2.78
C LYS A 143 -1.50 -12.03 -4.26
N VAL A 144 -0.97 -11.03 -4.97
CA VAL A 144 -0.49 -11.18 -6.34
C VAL A 144 0.64 -12.19 -6.39
N LEU A 145 1.64 -12.03 -5.51
CA LEU A 145 2.75 -12.96 -5.40
C LEU A 145 2.27 -14.37 -5.00
N THR A 146 1.32 -14.48 -4.05
CA THR A 146 0.73 -15.77 -3.67
C THR A 146 0.14 -16.48 -4.87
N ARG A 147 -0.66 -15.79 -5.69
CA ARG A 147 -1.25 -16.36 -6.91
C ARG A 147 -0.20 -16.73 -7.94
N LEU A 148 0.84 -15.93 -8.05
CA LEU A 148 1.95 -16.20 -8.95
C LEU A 148 2.62 -17.52 -8.58
N PHE A 149 3.05 -17.69 -7.34
CA PHE A 149 3.69 -18.92 -6.88
C PHE A 149 2.74 -20.13 -6.96
N GLN A 150 1.45 -19.94 -6.66
CA GLN A 150 0.43 -21.00 -6.82
C GLN A 150 0.17 -21.40 -8.27
N SER A 151 0.42 -20.51 -9.24
CA SER A 151 0.22 -20.83 -10.66
C SER A 151 1.26 -21.81 -11.22
N GLY A 152 2.36 -22.05 -10.50
CA GLY A 152 3.45 -22.91 -10.94
C GLY A 152 4.29 -22.34 -12.08
N LYS A 153 3.99 -21.13 -12.55
CA LYS A 153 4.81 -20.41 -13.54
C LYS A 153 6.13 -19.98 -12.91
N ASP A 154 7.20 -19.98 -13.70
CA ASP A 154 8.47 -19.39 -13.30
C ASP A 154 8.24 -17.91 -12.96
N PRO A 155 8.41 -17.50 -11.69
CA PRO A 155 8.20 -16.13 -11.28
C PRO A 155 9.09 -15.15 -12.03
N THR A 156 10.27 -15.56 -12.50
CA THR A 156 11.24 -14.70 -13.19
C THR A 156 10.88 -14.44 -14.66
N SER A 157 9.97 -15.23 -15.24
CA SER A 157 9.52 -15.07 -16.63
C SER A 157 8.24 -14.25 -16.77
N ILE A 158 7.70 -13.72 -15.67
CA ILE A 158 6.42 -13.00 -15.65
C ILE A 158 6.63 -11.56 -16.12
N SER A 159 5.80 -11.11 -17.06
CA SER A 159 5.81 -9.73 -17.54
C SER A 159 5.09 -8.76 -16.60
N ALA A 160 5.41 -7.47 -16.71
CA ALA A 160 4.71 -6.42 -15.95
C ALA A 160 3.20 -6.39 -16.27
N GLU A 161 2.81 -6.68 -17.50
CA GLU A 161 1.42 -6.74 -17.95
C GLU A 161 0.67 -7.88 -17.25
N GLU A 162 1.30 -9.04 -17.10
CA GLU A 162 0.70 -10.18 -16.41
C GLU A 162 0.58 -9.94 -14.90
N LEU A 163 1.58 -9.31 -14.27
CA LEU A 163 1.50 -8.87 -12.87
C LEU A 163 0.39 -7.84 -12.68
N ASN A 164 0.28 -6.84 -13.55
CA ASN A 164 -0.77 -5.83 -13.50
C ASN A 164 -2.16 -6.45 -13.68
N ARG A 165 -2.30 -7.41 -14.59
CA ARG A 165 -3.56 -8.15 -14.78
C ARG A 165 -3.93 -8.94 -13.53
N THR A 166 -2.96 -9.60 -12.90
CA THR A 166 -3.15 -10.35 -11.66
C THR A 166 -3.54 -9.41 -10.52
N ALA A 167 -2.85 -8.28 -10.40
CA ALA A 167 -3.17 -7.22 -9.45
C ALA A 167 -4.60 -6.70 -9.61
N LYS A 168 -5.00 -6.39 -10.85
CA LYS A 168 -6.38 -5.96 -11.15
C LYS A 168 -7.40 -7.00 -10.70
N LYS A 169 -7.17 -8.28 -11.01
CA LYS A 169 -8.03 -9.38 -10.56
C LYS A 169 -8.09 -9.51 -9.03
N VAL A 170 -6.98 -9.30 -8.32
CA VAL A 170 -6.97 -9.28 -6.85
C VAL A 170 -7.83 -8.12 -6.35
N VAL A 171 -7.61 -6.91 -6.85
CA VAL A 171 -8.39 -5.70 -6.49
C VAL A 171 -9.89 -5.90 -6.73
N GLU A 172 -10.27 -6.55 -7.83
CA GLU A 172 -11.68 -6.84 -8.17
C GLU A 172 -12.33 -7.90 -7.27
N GLN A 173 -11.54 -8.84 -6.74
CA GLN A 173 -12.05 -9.97 -5.93
C GLN A 173 -12.04 -9.68 -4.43
N GLU A 174 -11.25 -8.70 -3.99
CA GLU A 174 -11.23 -8.24 -2.60
C GLU A 174 -12.28 -7.17 -2.36
N ASP A 175 -12.85 -7.12 -1.16
CA ASP A 175 -13.59 -5.94 -0.72
C ASP A 175 -12.62 -4.78 -0.42
N MET A 176 -12.22 -4.08 -1.48
CA MET A 176 -11.27 -2.97 -1.39
C MET A 176 -11.83 -1.79 -0.60
N LYS A 177 -13.16 -1.63 -0.50
CA LYS A 177 -13.75 -0.63 0.39
C LYS A 177 -13.48 -0.98 1.84
N ALA A 178 -13.67 -2.24 2.23
CA ALA A 178 -13.33 -2.72 3.57
C ALA A 178 -11.82 -2.62 3.84
N VAL A 179 -10.97 -3.08 2.91
CA VAL A 179 -9.50 -2.99 3.03
C VAL A 179 -9.07 -1.54 3.28
N MET A 180 -9.55 -0.59 2.48
CA MET A 180 -9.23 0.83 2.63
C MET A 180 -9.78 1.42 3.93
N ARG A 181 -11.00 1.06 4.32
CA ARG A 181 -11.61 1.49 5.60
C ARG A 181 -10.78 1.02 6.79
N GLU A 182 -10.44 -0.26 6.82
CA GLU A 182 -9.61 -0.80 7.88
C GLU A 182 -8.23 -0.14 7.84
N ALA A 183 -7.64 0.11 6.67
CA ALA A 183 -6.32 0.72 6.54
C ALA A 183 -6.31 2.14 7.15
N LYS A 184 -7.37 2.91 6.91
CA LYS A 184 -7.59 4.20 7.59
C LYS A 184 -7.75 4.05 9.11
N GLN A 185 -8.40 2.99 9.60
CA GLN A 185 -8.49 2.73 11.04
C GLN A 185 -7.13 2.39 11.65
N ALA A 186 -6.29 1.63 10.94
CA ALA A 186 -4.92 1.34 11.37
C ALA A 186 -4.08 2.62 11.47
N TYR A 187 -4.20 3.54 10.52
CA TYR A 187 -3.60 4.88 10.62
C TYR A 187 -4.07 5.63 11.86
N LYS A 188 -5.39 5.69 12.12
CA LYS A 188 -5.93 6.36 13.31
C LYS A 188 -5.37 5.79 14.60
N LYS A 189 -5.24 4.46 14.70
CA LYS A 189 -4.63 3.78 15.86
C LYS A 189 -3.16 4.15 16.01
N ALA A 190 -2.38 4.08 14.93
CA ALA A 190 -0.96 4.42 14.93
C ALA A 190 -0.71 5.89 15.29
N LYS A 191 -1.60 6.80 14.88
CA LYS A 191 -1.55 8.20 15.30
C LYS A 191 -1.88 8.35 16.78
N ALA A 192 -2.91 7.67 17.27
CA ALA A 192 -3.32 7.73 18.68
C ALA A 192 -2.26 7.12 19.63
N SER A 193 -1.50 6.11 19.19
CA SER A 193 -0.38 5.54 19.94
C SER A 193 0.91 6.36 19.87
N GLY A 194 0.95 7.42 19.05
CA GLY A 194 2.15 8.26 18.86
C GLY A 194 3.20 7.66 17.93
N GLU A 195 2.92 6.53 17.26
CA GLU A 195 3.81 5.92 16.27
C GLU A 195 3.91 6.77 14.98
N ILE A 196 2.87 7.56 14.69
CA ILE A 196 2.86 8.55 13.61
C ILE A 196 2.48 9.89 14.25
N LYS A 197 3.36 10.90 14.08
CA LYS A 197 3.15 12.25 14.60
C LYS A 197 2.39 13.12 13.60
#